data_AF-A0A1C5JNC2-F1
#
_entry.id   AF-A0A1C5JNC2-F1
#
_cell.length_a   1.000
_cell.length_b   1.000
_cell.length_c   1.000
_cell.angle_alpha   90.00
_cell.angle_beta   90.00
_cell.angle_gamma   90.00
#
_symmetry.space_group_name_H-M   'P 1'
#
loop_
_entity.id
_entity.type
_entity.pdbx_description
1 polymer ?
#
loop_
_entity_poly.entity_id
_entity_poly.type
_entity_poly.pdbx_seq_one_letter_code
_entity_poly.pdbx_strand_id
1 'polypeptide(L)' 'MEVFSYIEGFYNPRRRHSRLGNVSPDTYEKIHRETLTHIEVSGR' A
#
# COMPACT_ATOMS: atom_id res chain seq x y z
N MET A 1 -7.98 -16.11 11.34
CA MET A 1 -8.23 -14.66 11.25
C MET A 1 -7.00 -13.98 10.62
N GLU A 2 -6.81 -14.13 9.31
CA GLU A 2 -5.65 -13.56 8.58
C GLU A 2 -5.61 -12.03 8.63
N VAL A 3 -6.77 -11.39 8.48
CA VAL A 3 -6.89 -9.92 8.51
C VAL A 3 -6.50 -9.32 9.86
N PHE A 4 -6.87 -9.98 10.96
CA PHE A 4 -6.56 -9.48 12.31
C PHE A 4 -5.07 -9.59 12.62
N SER A 5 -4.45 -10.73 12.28
CA SER A 5 -2.99 -10.90 12.39
C SER A 5 -2.24 -9.93 11.49
N TYR A 6 -2.78 -9.62 10.30
CA TYR A 6 -2.26 -8.58 9.43
C TYR A 6 -2.33 -7.21 10.11
N ILE A 7 -3.48 -6.80 10.66
CA ILE A 7 -3.67 -5.49 11.29
C ILE A 7 -2.81 -5.33 12.56
N GLU A 8 -2.80 -6.32 13.45
CA GLU A 8 -2.15 -6.20 14.77
C GLU A 8 -0.64 -6.47 14.73
N GLY A 9 -0.19 -7.37 13.85
CA GLY A 9 1.22 -7.79 13.79
C GLY A 9 1.99 -7.20 12.62
N PHE A 10 1.35 -6.98 11.47
CA PHE A 10 2.02 -6.63 10.21
C PHE A 10 1.76 -5.18 9.78
N TYR A 11 0.57 -4.64 10.05
CA TYR A 11 0.10 -3.34 9.61
C TYR A 11 0.52 -2.26 10.58
N ASN A 12 1.84 -2.03 10.65
CA ASN A 12 2.35 -0.79 11.16
C ASN A 12 2.44 0.21 9.99
N PRO A 13 1.58 1.24 9.92
CA PRO A 13 1.50 2.14 8.76
C PRO A 13 2.80 2.90 8.49
N ARG A 14 3.72 2.93 9.46
CA ARG A 14 5.02 3.60 9.40
C ARG A 14 6.18 2.63 9.16
N ARG A 15 6.00 1.33 9.39
CA ARG A 15 7.07 0.34 9.20
C ARG A 15 7.34 0.17 7.71
N ARG A 16 8.61 0.19 7.34
CA ARG A 16 9.03 -0.06 5.96
C ARG A 16 9.15 -1.57 5.72
N HIS A 17 8.64 -2.04 4.58
CA HIS A 17 8.71 -3.45 4.21
C HIS A 17 9.47 -3.61 2.90
N SER A 18 10.50 -4.46 2.88
CA SER A 18 11.30 -4.76 1.67
C SER A 18 10.45 -5.29 0.53
N ARG A 19 9.42 -6.10 0.83
CA ARG A 19 8.45 -6.61 -0.14
C ARG A 19 7.65 -5.51 -0.85
N LEU A 20 7.47 -4.35 -0.21
CA LEU A 20 6.78 -3.20 -0.80
C LEU A 20 7.74 -2.25 -1.55
N GLY A 21 9.00 -2.62 -1.75
CA GLY A 21 10.03 -1.71 -2.29
C GLY A 21 10.64 -0.81 -1.21
N ASN A 22 10.63 -1.27 0.05
CA ASN A 22 11.14 -0.52 1.20
C ASN A 22 10.37 0.79 1.46
N VAL A 23 9.06 0.78 1.25
CA VAL A 23 8.15 1.87 1.69
C VAL A 23 7.19 1.34 2.76
N SER A 24 6.47 2.24 3.41
CA SER A 24 5.45 1.85 4.39
C SER A 24 4.13 1.49 3.70
N PRO A 25 3.23 0.74 4.37
CA PRO A 25 1.94 0.38 3.79
C PRO A 25 1.11 1.60 3.34
N ASP A 26 1.08 2.67 4.13
CA ASP A 26 0.38 3.92 3.77
C ASP A 26 0.95 4.58 2.51
N THR A 27 2.28 4.60 2.38
CA THR A 27 2.94 5.14 1.18
C THR A 27 2.68 4.26 -0.04
N TYR A 28 2.75 2.94 0.12
CA TYR A 28 2.42 2.00 -0.94
C TYR A 28 1.00 2.20 -1.46
N GLU A 29 0.01 2.31 -0.56
CA GLU A 29 -1.37 2.55 -0.95
C GLU A 29 -1.57 3.89 -1.68
N LYS A 30 -0.89 4.97 -1.25
CA LYS A 30 -0.96 6.28 -1.94
C LYS A 30 -0.45 6.17 -3.37
N ILE A 31 0.74 5.58 -3.56
CA ILE A 31 1.34 5.37 -4.89
C ILE A 31 0.41 4.53 -5.77
N HIS A 32 -0.16 3.45 -5.23
CA HIS A 32 -1.05 2.57 -5.98
C HIS A 32 -2.35 3.28 -6.38
N ARG A 33 -2.95 4.06 -5.48
CA ARG A 33 -4.13 4.87 -5.79
C ARG A 33 -3.83 5.89 -6.87
N GLU A 34 -2.74 6.63 -6.77
CA GLU A 34 -2.31 7.62 -7.78
C GLU A 34 -2.09 6.97 -9.15
N THR A 35 -1.42 5.81 -9.18
CA THR A 35 -1.19 5.05 -10.41
C THR A 35 -2.50 4.62 -11.07
N LEU A 36 -3.45 4.10 -10.28
CA LEU A 36 -4.78 3.73 -10.77
C LEU A 36 -5.51 4.94 -11.36
N THR A 37 -5.51 6.08 -10.67
CA THR A 37 -6.16 7.30 -11.17
C THR A 37 -5.54 7.80 -12.48
N HIS A 38 -4.22 7.71 -12.63
CA HIS A 38 -3.54 8.14 -13.85
C HIS A 38 -3.88 7.24 -15.05
N ILE A 39 -4.00 5.93 -14.83
CA ILE A 39 -4.43 4.97 -15.86
C ILE A 39 -5.86 5.27 -16.31
N GLU A 40 -6.77 5.52 -15.37
CA GLU A 40 -8.18 5.82 -15.67
C GLU A 40 -8.37 7.13 -16.43
N VAL A 41 -7.55 8.16 -16.13
CA VAL A 41 -7.61 9.46 -16.81
C VAL A 41 -6.97 9.39 -18.20
N SER A 42 -5.88 8.64 -18.38
CA SER A 42 -5.19 8.50 -19.67
C SER A 42 -5.91 7.59 -20.66
N GLY A 43 -6.82 6.73 -20.19
CA GLY A 43 -7.60 5.81 -21.03
C GLY A 43 -8.92 6.39 -21.57
N ARG A 44 -9.20 7.68 -21.34
CA ARG A 44 -10.43 8.36 -21.77
C ARG A 44 -10.17 9.31 -22.94
#